data_AF-A0A3D2EV17-F1
#
_entry.id   AF-A0A3D2EV17-F1
#
_cell.length_a   1.000
_cell.length_b   1.000
_cell.length_c   1.000
_cell.angle_alpha   90.00
_cell.angle_beta   90.00
_cell.angle_gamma   90.00
#
_symmetry.space_group_name_H-M   'P 1'
#
loop_
_entity.id
_entity.type
_entity.pdbx_description
1 polymer ?
#
loop_
_entity_poly.entity_id
_entity_poly.type
_entity_poly.pdbx_seq_one_letter_code
_entity_poly.pdbx_strand_id
1 'polypeptide(L)' 'CGSGVTAAIIVLALHQCGYTHTKLYDGSWAEWGGREDLPVA' A
#
# COMPACT_ATOMS: atom_id res chain seq x y z
N CYS A 1 3.13 3.94 -1.15
CA CYS A 1 4.20 4.39 -0.22
C CYS A 1 5.48 3.62 -0.55
N GLY A 2 6.62 3.90 0.09
CA GLY A 2 7.88 3.21 -0.21
C GLY A 2 7.83 1.72 0.12
N SER A 3 7.56 1.37 1.38
CA SER A 3 7.71 0.01 1.94
C SER A 3 6.48 -0.50 2.71
N GLY A 4 5.28 0.02 2.44
CA GLY A 4 4.05 -0.39 3.15
C GLY A 4 3.79 0.33 4.48
N VAL A 5 4.84 0.72 5.21
CA VAL A 5 4.73 1.24 6.59
C VAL A 5 3.78 2.45 6.72
N THR A 6 3.96 3.48 5.91
CA THR A 6 3.08 4.66 5.96
C THR A 6 1.64 4.34 5.54
N ALA A 7 1.46 3.41 4.60
CA ALA A 7 0.13 3.00 4.17
C ALA A 7 -0.58 2.12 5.21
N ALA A 8 0.17 1.37 6.04
CA ALA A 8 -0.39 0.61 7.16
C ALA A 8 -1.08 1.52 8.19
N ILE A 9 -0.52 2.70 8.45
CA ILE A 9 -1.14 3.71 9.33
C ILE A 9 -2.51 4.15 8.77
N ILE A 10 -2.60 4.36 7.45
CA ILE A 10 -3.85 4.76 6.78
C ILE A 10 -4.87 3.62 6.82
N VAL A 11 -4.45 2.37 6.58
CA VAL A 11 -5.33 1.20 6.66
C VAL A 11 -5.89 1.02 8.08
N LEU A 12 -5.07 1.24 9.11
CA LEU A 12 -5.53 1.23 10.49
C LEU A 12 -6.54 2.35 10.77
N ALA A 13 -6.29 3.57 10.29
CA ALA A 13 -7.23 4.68 10.43
C ALA A 13 -8.57 4.38 9.72
N LEU A 14 -8.53 3.83 8.50
CA LEU A 14 -9.72 3.41 7.76
C LEU A 14 -10.51 2.34 8.52
N HIS A 15 -9.82 1.36 9.10
CA HIS A 15 -10.44 0.35 9.95
C HIS A 15 -11.16 0.97 11.16
N GLN A 16 -10.52 1.92 11.86
CA GLN A 16 -11.14 2.66 12.97
C GLN A 16 -12.37 3.47 12.53
N CYS A 17 -12.36 3.99 11.31
CA CYS A 17 -13.51 4.68 10.71
C CYS A 17 -14.62 3.74 10.19
N GLY A 18 -14.51 2.42 10.40
CA GLY A 18 -15.50 1.43 9.97
C GLY A 18 -15.31 0.94 8.53
N TYR A 19 -14.26 1.37 7.83
CA TYR A 19 -13.93 0.89 6.49
C TYR A 19 -13.08 -0.39 6.58
N THR A 20 -13.76 -1.53 6.63
CA THR A 20 -13.12 -2.84 6.75
C THR A 20 -12.76 -3.49 5.42
N HIS A 21 -13.33 -3.01 4.30
CA HIS A 21 -13.01 -3.51 2.96
C HIS A 21 -11.84 -2.74 2.32
N THR A 22 -10.70 -2.74 3.01
CA THR A 22 -9.46 -2.10 2.56
C THR A 22 -8.35 -3.13 2.41
N LYS A 23 -7.45 -2.93 1.45
CA LYS A 23 -6.29 -3.81 1.22
C LYS A 23 -5.01 -3.00 1.24
N LEU A 24 -4.02 -3.50 1.95
CA LEU A 24 -2.65 -2.98 1.91
C LEU A 24 -1.85 -3.80 0.90
N TYR A 25 -1.23 -3.13 -0.07
CA TYR A 25 -0.22 -3.75 -0.91
C TYR A 25 1.14 -3.66 -0.20
N ASP A 26 1.54 -4.75 0.43
CA ASP A 26 2.72 -4.81 1.31
C ASP A 26 4.01 -4.46 0.57
N GLY A 27 4.23 -5.05 -0.62
CA GLY A 27 5.41 -4.79 -1.45
C GLY A 27 5.55 -3.34 -1.89
N SER A 28 4.44 -2.59 -1.98
CA SER A 28 4.46 -1.14 -2.16
C SER A 28 5.34 -0.72 -3.35
N TRP A 29 5.96 0.47 -3.31
CA TRP A 29 6.85 0.90 -4.37
C TRP A 29 8.16 0.09 -4.42
N ALA A 30 8.61 -0.45 -3.29
CA ALA A 30 9.81 -1.29 -3.24
C ALA A 30 9.70 -2.52 -4.15
N GLU A 31 8.52 -3.14 -4.22
CA GLU A 31 8.24 -4.23 -5.16
C GLU A 31 7.91 -3.70 -6.56
N TRP A 32 6.97 -2.75 -6.67
CA TRP A 32 6.48 -2.29 -7.98
C TRP A 32 7.57 -1.60 -8.82
N GLY A 33 8.33 -0.70 -8.21
CA GLY A 33 9.39 0.05 -8.89
C GLY A 33 10.64 -0.78 -9.20
N GLY A 34 10.79 -1.96 -8.60
CA GLY A 34 11.86 -2.92 -8.90
C GLY A 34 11.53 -3.86 -10.07
N ARG A 35 10.30 -3.81 -10.59
CA ARG A 35 9.83 -4.65 -11.68
C ARG A 35 9.85 -3.90 -13.01
N GLU A 36 10.64 -4.40 -13.95
CA GLU A 36 10.78 -3.82 -15.30
C GLU A 36 9.57 -4.08 -16.19
N ASP A 37 8.71 -5.05 -15.83
CA ASP A 37 7.54 -5.47 -16.60
C ASP A 37 6.26 -4.71 -16.24
N LEU A 38 6.33 -3.77 -15.28
CA LEU A 38 5.17 -3.02 -14.79
C LEU A 38 5.15 -1.59 -15.33
N PRO A 39 3.97 -1.06 -15.69
CA PRO A 39 3.86 0.33 -16.11
C PRO A 39 4.14 1.29 -14.94
N VAL A 40 4.83 2.38 -15.25
CA VAL A 40 5.06 3.53 -14.37
C VAL A 40 4.53 4.77 -15.08
N ALA A 41 3.84 5.65 -14.34
CA ALA A 41 3.22 6.89 -14.85
C ALA A 41 4.03 8.13 -14.47
#